data_AF-A0A183DLR4-F1
#
_entry.id   AF-A0A183DLR4-F1
#
_cell.length_a   1.000
_cell.length_b   1.000
_cell.length_c   1.000
_cell.angle_alpha   90.00
_cell.angle_beta   90.00
_cell.angle_gamma   90.00
#
_symmetry.space_group_name_H-M   'P 1'
#
loop_
_entity.id
_entity.type
_entity.pdbx_description
1 polymer ?
#
loop_
_entity_poly.entity_id
_entity_poly.type
_entity_poly.pdbx_seq_one_letter_code
_entity_poly.pdbx_strand_id
1 'polypeptide(L)'
;FKFVPVAEANVHQALEYRNLQVAKVVSINKNEAWYGSAHLNEGTAEGIDYQGFHIKLSYGDDPYFFSNYVFILMAVPRVARDYPSPYFDSDNTDEEKHRRYPIFSCMFLIRFGTLVKVTYCV
;
A
#
# COMPACT_ATOMS: atom_id res chain seq x y z
N PHE A 1 -6.65 -3.22 1.59
CA PHE A 1 -5.81 -2.01 1.65
C PHE A 1 -6.70 -0.79 1.75
N LYS A 2 -6.22 0.29 2.37
CA LYS A 2 -6.96 1.55 2.50
C LYS A 2 -5.98 2.72 2.46
N PHE A 3 -6.35 3.80 1.78
CA PHE A 3 -5.63 5.07 1.90
C PHE A 3 -6.05 5.78 3.18
N VAL A 4 -5.09 6.10 4.04
CA VAL A 4 -5.30 6.86 5.28
C VAL A 4 -4.55 8.18 5.22
N PRO A 5 -5.03 9.24 5.91
CA PRO A 5 -4.29 10.50 6.01
C PRO A 5 -2.87 10.25 6.54
N VAL A 6 -1.90 11.03 6.07
CA VAL A 6 -0.50 10.86 6.46
C VAL A 6 -0.28 10.96 7.98
N ALA A 7 -1.07 11.79 8.66
CA ALA A 7 -1.02 11.94 10.12
C ALA A 7 -1.47 10.67 10.90
N GLU A 8 -2.27 9.82 10.27
CA GLU A 8 -2.76 8.56 10.85
C GLU A 8 -1.98 7.33 10.33
N ALA A 9 -1.05 7.55 9.40
CA ALA A 9 -0.29 6.49 8.78
C ALA A 9 0.75 5.92 9.74
N ASN A 10 0.76 4.60 9.89
CA ASN A 10 1.79 3.87 10.62
C ASN A 10 2.82 3.31 9.63
N VAL A 11 4.09 3.71 9.79
CA VAL A 11 5.20 3.29 8.92
C VAL A 11 5.28 1.75 8.79
N HIS A 12 5.00 1.00 9.85
CA HIS A 12 5.10 -0.47 9.85
C HIS A 12 3.97 -1.18 9.09
N GLN A 13 2.87 -0.47 8.82
CA GLN A 13 1.71 -1.01 8.11
C GLN A 13 1.54 -0.38 6.71
N ALA A 14 2.36 0.61 6.39
CA ALA A 14 2.40 1.23 5.08
C ALA A 14 2.91 0.23 4.04
N LEU A 15 2.22 0.17 2.90
CA LEU A 15 2.65 -0.68 1.79
C LEU A 15 3.84 -0.02 1.11
N GLU A 16 4.93 -0.77 0.97
CA GLU A 16 6.14 -0.30 0.32
C GLU A 16 6.33 -0.93 -1.07
N TYR A 17 6.80 -0.11 -2.00
CA TYR A 17 7.26 -0.52 -3.32
C TYR A 17 8.60 0.16 -3.58
N ARG A 18 9.65 -0.65 -3.87
CA ARG A 18 11.02 -0.16 -4.08
C ARG A 18 11.51 0.75 -2.95
N ASN A 19 11.29 0.33 -1.70
CA ASN A 19 11.68 1.03 -0.46
C ASN A 19 11.00 2.39 -0.26
N LEU A 20 9.89 2.65 -0.95
CA LEU A 20 9.08 3.86 -0.77
C LEU A 20 7.64 3.47 -0.46
N GLN A 21 6.99 4.22 0.43
CA GLN A 21 5.58 3.99 0.75
C GLN A 21 4.69 4.43 -0.43
N VAL A 22 3.63 3.69 -0.72
CA VAL A 22 2.70 4.08 -1.79
C VAL A 22 1.82 5.24 -1.32
N ALA A 23 1.80 6.32 -2.09
CA ALA A 23 1.11 7.55 -1.75
C ALA A 23 0.02 7.93 -2.75
N LYS A 24 -1.00 8.61 -2.25
CA LYS A 24 -2.03 9.32 -3.00
C LYS A 24 -2.03 10.77 -2.53
N VAL A 25 -1.82 11.69 -3.46
CA VAL A 25 -1.86 13.13 -3.23
C VAL A 25 -3.14 13.69 -3.85
N VAL A 26 -3.94 14.42 -3.09
CA VAL A 26 -5.21 14.99 -3.58
C VAL A 26 -4.99 16.44 -4.00
N SER A 27 -5.44 16.79 -5.20
CA SER A 27 -5.42 18.17 -5.70
C SER A 27 -6.49 19.01 -5.00
N ILE A 28 -6.13 20.23 -4.57
CA ILE A 28 -7.08 21.20 -4.00
C ILE A 28 -8.19 21.56 -4.99
N ASN A 29 -7.81 21.76 -6.26
CA ASN A 29 -8.66 22.48 -7.21
C ASN A 29 -9.45 21.57 -8.16
N LYS A 30 -9.06 20.30 -8.30
CA LYS A 30 -9.56 19.45 -9.38
C LYS A 30 -10.29 18.18 -8.95
N ASN A 31 -10.45 17.93 -7.64
CA ASN A 31 -10.94 16.63 -7.15
C ASN A 31 -10.14 15.44 -7.74
N GLU A 32 -8.91 15.71 -8.19
CA GLU A 32 -8.01 14.74 -8.79
C GLU A 32 -7.11 14.14 -7.71
N ALA A 33 -6.74 12.88 -7.90
CA ALA A 33 -5.77 12.21 -7.07
C ALA A 33 -4.58 11.78 -7.92
N TRP A 34 -3.39 12.16 -7.48
CA TRP A 34 -2.11 11.78 -8.07
C TRP A 34 -1.52 10.64 -7.25
N TYR A 35 -1.04 9.61 -7.93
CA TYR A 35 -0.49 8.43 -7.28
C TYR A 35 1.02 8.41 -7.45
N GLY A 36 1.72 7.97 -6.42
CA GLY A 36 3.17 7.89 -6.45
C GLY A 36 3.72 7.31 -5.16
N SER A 37 4.74 7.95 -4.63
CA SER A 37 5.55 7.47 -3.52
C SER A 37 5.62 8.49 -2.39
N ALA A 38 5.83 8.03 -1.17
CA ALA A 38 6.15 8.88 -0.03
C ALA A 38 7.27 8.28 0.79
N HIS A 39 7.93 9.13 1.55
CA HIS A 39 8.90 8.78 2.56
C HIS A 39 8.46 9.40 3.89
N LEU A 40 7.75 8.61 4.70
CA LEU A 40 7.14 9.10 5.95
C LEU A 40 8.17 9.67 6.92
N ASN A 41 9.35 9.06 6.99
CA ASN A 41 10.43 9.51 7.89
C ASN A 41 11.04 10.84 7.46
N GLU A 42 11.02 11.14 6.16
CA GLU A 42 11.53 12.42 5.63
C GLU A 42 10.40 13.46 5.50
N GLY A 43 9.14 13.04 5.68
CA GLY A 43 7.99 13.90 5.46
C GLY A 43 7.85 14.34 4.00
N THR A 44 8.21 13.48 3.03
CA THR A 44 8.11 13.80 1.60
C THR A 44 7.11 12.90 0.89
N ALA A 45 6.44 13.45 -0.12
CA ALA A 45 5.50 12.74 -0.97
C ALA A 45 5.60 13.23 -2.41
N GLU A 46 5.48 12.31 -3.34
CA GLU A 46 5.61 12.54 -4.76
C GLU A 46 4.48 11.85 -5.52
N GLY A 47 4.04 12.47 -6.60
CA GLY A 47 2.98 11.95 -7.46
C GLY A 47 3.16 12.39 -8.89
N ILE A 48 2.52 11.68 -9.80
CA ILE A 48 2.45 12.05 -11.21
C ILE A 48 1.00 12.41 -11.54
N ASP A 49 0.80 13.56 -12.15
CA ASP A 49 -0.53 13.96 -12.61
C ASP A 49 -0.92 13.31 -13.94
N TYR A 50 -2.16 13.53 -14.38
CA TYR A 50 -2.66 12.98 -15.65
C TYR A 50 -1.96 13.52 -16.89
N GLN A 51 -1.28 14.67 -16.77
CA GLN A 51 -0.51 15.29 -17.85
C GLN A 51 0.97 14.86 -17.82
N GLY A 52 1.37 14.02 -16.86
CA GLY A 52 2.73 13.53 -16.69
C GLY A 52 3.64 14.48 -15.91
N PHE A 53 3.11 15.55 -15.31
CA PHE A 53 3.89 16.43 -14.44
C PHE A 53 4.17 15.74 -13.11
N HIS A 54 5.44 15.83 -12.70
CA HIS A 54 5.87 15.38 -11.38
C HIS A 54 5.56 16.44 -10.34
N ILE A 55 4.94 16.01 -9.26
CA ILE A 55 4.54 16.85 -8.14
C ILE A 55 5.24 16.33 -6.91
N LYS A 56 5.88 17.23 -6.17
CA LYS A 56 6.59 16.93 -4.94
C LYS A 56 6.08 17.82 -3.82
N LEU A 57 5.83 17.20 -2.68
CA LEU A 57 5.38 17.82 -1.45
C LEU A 57 6.30 17.42 -0.33
N SER A 58 6.58 18.37 0.54
CA SER A 58 7.41 18.20 1.72
C SER A 58 6.70 18.82 2.90
N TYR A 59 6.69 18.11 4.02
CA TYR A 59 6.22 18.64 5.29
C TYR A 59 7.04 19.86 5.73
N GLY A 60 8.34 19.90 5.39
CA GLY A 60 9.21 21.05 5.72
C GLY A 60 8.85 22.33 4.95
N ASP A 61 8.35 22.19 3.72
CA ASP A 61 8.04 23.32 2.85
C ASP A 61 6.59 23.79 3.03
N ASP A 62 5.64 22.84 3.09
CA ASP A 62 4.21 23.12 3.31
C ASP A 62 3.57 22.04 4.20
N PRO A 63 3.64 22.21 5.53
CA PRO A 63 3.06 21.27 6.49
C PRO A 63 1.54 21.11 6.33
N TYR A 64 0.85 22.23 6.03
CA TYR A 64 -0.61 22.23 5.93
C TYR A 64 -1.06 21.41 4.73
N PHE A 65 -0.42 21.59 3.58
CA PHE A 65 -0.74 20.82 2.40
C PHE A 65 -0.38 19.35 2.60
N PHE A 66 0.81 19.08 3.13
CA PHE A 66 1.27 17.71 3.35
C PHE A 66 0.32 16.93 4.26
N SER A 67 -0.06 17.48 5.42
CA SER A 67 -0.91 16.79 6.38
C SER A 67 -2.34 16.55 5.89
N ASN A 68 -2.91 17.45 5.09
CA ASN A 68 -4.31 17.38 4.68
C ASN A 68 -4.54 16.68 3.33
N TYR A 69 -3.54 16.70 2.44
CA TYR A 69 -3.71 16.24 1.05
C TYR A 69 -2.86 15.01 0.71
N VAL A 70 -1.99 14.54 1.60
CA VAL A 70 -1.22 13.30 1.41
C VAL A 70 -1.89 12.15 2.15
N PHE A 71 -2.06 11.04 1.44
CA PHE A 71 -2.60 9.80 1.97
C PHE A 71 -1.66 8.63 1.67
N ILE A 72 -1.49 7.73 2.63
CA ILE A 72 -0.62 6.56 2.51
C ILE A 72 -1.46 5.30 2.37
N LEU A 73 -1.05 4.40 1.49
CA LEU A 73 -1.70 3.11 1.32
C LEU A 73 -1.28 2.15 2.43
N MET A 74 -2.25 1.74 3.23
CA MET A 74 -2.03 0.86 4.37
C MET A 74 -2.57 -0.54 4.10
N ALA A 75 -1.84 -1.55 4.57
CA ALA A 75 -2.40 -2.89 4.73
C ALA A 75 -3.49 -2.84 5.81
N VAL A 76 -4.70 -3.28 5.46
CA VAL A 76 -5.76 -3.45 6.45
C VAL A 76 -5.57 -4.83 7.04
N PRO A 77 -5.30 -4.96 8.36
CA PRO A 77 -5.21 -6.27 8.97
C PRO A 77 -6.54 -6.99 8.73
N ARG A 78 -6.49 -8.21 8.19
CA ARG A 78 -7.68 -9.05 8.19
C ARG A 78 -7.99 -9.31 9.66
N VAL A 79 -9.05 -8.69 10.18
CA VAL A 79 -9.71 -9.27 11.34
C VAL A 79 -10.08 -10.67 10.87
N ALA A 80 -9.44 -11.69 11.43
CA ALA A 80 -9.92 -13.05 11.31
C ALA A 80 -11.33 -13.03 11.89
N ARG A 81 -12.32 -12.80 11.02
CA ARG A 81 -13.68 -13.17 11.38
C ARG A 81 -13.58 -14.67 11.49
N ASP A 82 -13.82 -15.19 12.68
CA ASP A 82 -14.05 -16.61 12.96
C ASP A 82 -15.23 -17.10 12.11
N TYR A 83 -15.03 -17.22 10.80
CA TYR A 83 -15.87 -18.06 9.98
C TYR A 83 -15.29 -19.45 10.15
N PRO A 84 -15.99 -20.38 10.84
CA PRO A 84 -15.60 -21.77 10.77
C PRO A 84 -15.61 -22.16 9.30
N SER A 85 -14.43 -22.49 8.77
CA SER A 85 -14.30 -23.09 7.45
C SER A 85 -15.10 -24.40 7.49
N PRO A 86 -16.11 -24.61 6.63
CA PRO A 86 -16.82 -25.89 6.57
C PRO A 86 -15.96 -27.01 5.96
N TYR A 87 -14.72 -26.70 5.58
CA TYR A 87 -13.75 -27.66 5.07
C TYR A 87 -12.46 -27.52 5.88
N PHE A 88 -12.34 -28.36 6.91
CA PHE A 88 -11.22 -29.28 7.15
C PHE A 88 -11.29 -29.75 8.60
N ASP A 89 -11.97 -30.88 8.81
CA ASP A 89 -11.64 -31.82 9.87
C ASP A 89 -10.95 -33.00 9.19
N SER A 90 -9.66 -33.20 9.47
CA SER A 90 -9.05 -34.53 9.57
C SER A 90 -7.67 -34.42 10.22
N ASP A 91 -7.66 -34.73 11.51
CA ASP A 91 -6.67 -35.52 12.25
C ASP A 91 -5.16 -35.31 12.02
N ASN A 92 -4.52 -34.86 13.10
CA ASN A 92 -3.31 -35.40 13.74
C ASN A 92 -2.08 -35.75 12.87
N THR A 93 -0.95 -35.07 13.11
CA THR A 93 0.15 -35.63 13.94
C THR A 93 1.24 -34.59 14.18
N ASP A 94 1.77 -34.61 15.40
CA ASP A 94 2.95 -33.89 15.83
C ASP A 94 4.17 -34.27 14.99
N GLU A 95 4.75 -33.29 14.30
CA GLU A 95 6.19 -33.07 14.11
C GLU A 95 6.38 -32.05 12.98
N GLU A 96 6.92 -30.88 13.31
CA GLU A 96 8.14 -30.34 12.69
C GLU A 96 8.19 -28.82 12.89
N LYS A 97 8.83 -28.49 14.00
CA LYS A 97 9.29 -27.18 14.39
C LYS A 97 10.37 -26.72 13.40
N HIS A 98 10.00 -26.12 12.28
CA HIS A 98 10.94 -25.31 11.50
C HIS A 98 10.30 -24.05 10.91
N ARG A 99 10.74 -22.91 11.46
CA ARG A 99 10.58 -21.57 10.93
C ARG A 99 10.77 -21.55 9.40
N ARG A 100 9.70 -21.24 8.67
CA ARG A 100 9.78 -20.64 7.33
C ARG A 100 8.70 -19.58 7.23
N TYR A 101 9.11 -18.31 7.34
CA TYR A 101 8.30 -17.23 6.81
C TYR A 101 8.19 -17.43 5.30
N PRO A 102 7.00 -17.45 4.69
CA PRO A 102 6.90 -17.41 3.25
C PRO A 102 7.29 -16.01 2.79
N ILE A 103 8.46 -15.89 2.15
CA ILE A 103 8.85 -14.72 1.37
C ILE A 103 7.89 -14.70 0.17
N PHE A 104 6.76 -14.01 0.29
CA PHE A 104 5.88 -13.75 -0.85
C PHE A 104 6.53 -12.68 -1.73
N SER A 105 7.39 -13.14 -2.64
CA SER A 105 7.91 -12.34 -3.74
C SER A 105 6.80 -12.14 -4.77
N CYS A 106 6.00 -11.08 -4.58
CA CYS A 106 4.99 -10.67 -5.57
C CYS A 106 5.67 -9.79 -6.63
N MET A 107 6.10 -10.42 -7.71
CA MET A 107 6.65 -9.74 -8.88
C MET A 107 5.51 -9.14 -9.69
N PHE A 108 5.23 -7.84 -9.53
CA PHE A 108 4.33 -7.12 -10.42
C PHE A 108 5.12 -6.57 -11.62
N LEU A 109 4.86 -7.15 -12.79
CA LEU A 109 5.38 -6.71 -14.07
C LEU A 109 4.35 -5.77 -14.69
N ILE A 110 4.57 -4.45 -14.53
CA ILE A 110 3.74 -3.44 -15.20
C ILE A 110 4.29 -3.28 -16.62
N ARG A 111 3.64 -3.93 -17.59
CA ARG A 111 3.77 -3.57 -19.01
C ARG A 111 2.61 -2.65 -19.39
N PHE A 112 2.96 -1.46 -19.88
CA PHE A 112 2.04 -0.49 -20.44
C PHE A 112 1.20 -1.13 -21.56
N GLY A 113 -0.13 -0.96 -21.48
CA GLY A 113 -0.99 -0.98 -22.67
C GLY A 113 -1.87 -2.21 -22.91
N THR A 114 -2.03 -3.18 -22.01
CA THR A 114 -3.03 -4.24 -22.24
C THR A 114 -3.55 -4.84 -20.93
N LEU A 115 -4.88 -4.92 -20.81
CA LEU A 115 -5.60 -5.46 -19.66
C LEU A 115 -5.33 -6.97 -19.55
N VAL A 116 -4.57 -7.41 -18.53
CA VAL A 116 -4.37 -8.84 -18.26
C VAL A 116 -5.22 -9.25 -17.07
N LYS A 117 -6.12 -10.20 -17.31
CA LYS A 117 -6.93 -10.89 -16.31
C LYS A 117 -5.99 -11.80 -15.48
N VAL A 118 -5.84 -11.51 -14.19
CA VAL A 118 -5.06 -12.35 -13.28
C VAL A 118 -5.96 -13.42 -12.69
N THR A 119 -5.68 -14.67 -13.03
CA THR A 119 -6.25 -15.86 -12.40
C THR A 119 -5.39 -16.21 -11.19
N TYR A 120 -6.01 -16.39 -10.02
CA TYR A 120 -5.35 -16.81 -8.80
C TYR A 120 -5.07 -18.32 -8.86
N CYS A 121 -3.85 -18.75 -8.52
CA CYS A 121 -3.59 -20.14 -8.13
C CYS A 121 -3.40 -20.21 -6.61
N VAL A 122 -4.32 -20.98 -6.01
CA VAL A 122 -4.48 -21.54 -4.66
C VAL A 122 -3.58 -21.01 -3.54
#